data_AF-A0A968ZWJ6-F1
#
_entry.id   AF-A0A968ZWJ6-F1
#
_cell.length_a   1.000
_cell.length_b   1.000
_cell.length_c   1.000
_cell.angle_alpha   90.00
_cell.angle_beta   90.00
_cell.angle_gamma   90.00
#
_symmetry.space_group_name_H-M   'P 1'
#
loop_
_entity.id
_entity.type
_entity.pdbx_description
1 polymer ?
#
loop_
_entity_poly.entity_id
_entity_poly.type
_entity_poly.pdbx_seq_one_letter_code
_entity_poly.pdbx_strand_id
1 'polypeptide(L)'
;MTPVVNAPAAQAVTTTKSIPAFGFSCISNKSEANCATGTNQFKAKVTEHSPTQVMFKFFNVGVDPSSITRIYFEDTDFKTLGAIAGIINSAGVNFSTTAPGNSNLPGGKSVDFQTTASVRAENPVRPSGVNNDPNAIGTPPSEFVAIVFDVLPGFSDPFNAVVTDLRRGTLRVGMHAQGFSDGGSESFVNGAVPEPITTVGSGIALGFGALMTRKRNLAKRKAAKA
;
A
#
# COMPACT_ATOMS: atom_id res chain seq x y z
N MET A 1 45.03 -30.45 -13.98
CA MET A 1 43.73 -29.83 -14.31
C MET A 1 43.23 -29.15 -13.04
N THR A 2 43.34 -27.83 -12.96
CA THR A 2 42.85 -27.03 -11.84
C THR A 2 41.35 -26.76 -12.01
N PRO A 3 40.50 -26.96 -10.98
CA PRO A 3 39.09 -26.68 -11.09
C PRO A 3 38.85 -25.16 -11.10
N VAL A 4 38.13 -24.70 -12.12
CA VAL A 4 37.57 -23.34 -12.17
C VAL A 4 36.35 -23.33 -11.24
N VAL A 5 36.51 -22.69 -10.08
CA VAL A 5 35.38 -22.35 -9.21
C VAL A 5 34.66 -21.14 -9.79
N ASN A 6 33.47 -21.35 -10.35
CA ASN A 6 32.58 -20.26 -10.75
C ASN A 6 32.15 -19.49 -9.50
N ALA A 7 32.48 -18.21 -9.43
CA ALA A 7 31.96 -17.32 -8.40
C ALA A 7 30.43 -17.20 -8.56
N PRO A 8 29.65 -17.23 -7.46
CA PRO A 8 28.21 -17.02 -7.53
C PRO A 8 27.91 -15.61 -8.04
N ALA A 9 27.03 -15.51 -9.03
CA ALA A 9 26.51 -14.23 -9.51
C ALA A 9 25.86 -13.47 -8.34
N ALA A 10 26.22 -12.19 -8.18
CA ALA A 10 25.56 -11.30 -7.23
C ALA A 10 24.09 -11.19 -7.61
N GLN A 11 23.19 -11.64 -6.73
CA GLN A 11 21.75 -11.44 -6.92
C GLN A 11 21.47 -9.95 -6.73
N ALA A 12 20.91 -9.31 -7.76
CA ALA A 12 20.45 -7.93 -7.65
C ALA A 12 19.32 -7.87 -6.60
N VAL A 13 19.53 -7.07 -5.54
CA VAL A 13 18.48 -6.77 -4.58
C VAL A 13 17.48 -5.83 -5.26
N THR A 14 16.38 -6.38 -5.77
CA THR A 14 15.24 -5.57 -6.25
C THR A 14 14.52 -4.99 -5.03
N THR A 15 14.59 -3.67 -4.89
CA THR A 15 13.85 -2.96 -3.85
C THR A 15 12.41 -2.80 -4.29
N THR A 16 11.49 -3.50 -3.63
CA THR A 16 10.05 -3.38 -3.86
C THR A 16 9.58 -1.96 -3.53
N LYS A 17 9.00 -1.26 -4.51
CA LYS A 17 8.45 0.08 -4.28
C LYS A 17 7.23 0.03 -3.36
N SER A 18 7.09 1.02 -2.49
CA SER A 18 5.89 1.14 -1.65
C SER A 18 5.65 2.59 -1.21
N ILE A 19 4.40 2.87 -0.88
CA ILE A 19 4.03 4.11 -0.19
C ILE A 19 3.72 3.82 1.28
N PRO A 20 3.84 4.83 2.18
CA PRO A 20 3.30 4.75 3.53
C PRO A 20 1.80 4.44 3.52
N ALA A 21 1.30 3.85 4.61
CA ALA A 21 -0.12 3.60 4.73
C ALA A 21 -0.91 4.91 4.79
N PHE A 22 -2.09 4.94 4.16
CA PHE A 22 -3.01 6.08 4.15
C PHE A 22 -4.37 5.71 4.76
N GLY A 23 -5.10 6.74 5.19
CA GLY A 23 -6.41 6.62 5.83
C GLY A 23 -7.59 6.92 4.90
N PHE A 24 -8.78 6.95 5.50
CA PHE A 24 -10.04 7.11 4.80
C PHE A 24 -10.90 8.17 5.49
N SER A 25 -11.73 8.88 4.72
CA SER A 25 -12.71 9.86 5.19
C SER A 25 -14.13 9.31 5.03
N CYS A 26 -14.97 9.50 6.03
CA CYS A 26 -16.37 9.07 6.00
C CYS A 26 -17.18 9.85 4.97
N ILE A 27 -18.06 9.19 4.21
CA ILE A 27 -18.90 9.83 3.18
C ILE A 27 -20.40 9.68 3.39
N SER A 28 -20.85 8.69 4.18
CA SER A 28 -22.27 8.47 4.47
C SER A 28 -22.78 9.29 5.65
N ASN A 29 -21.93 9.53 6.65
CA ASN A 29 -22.20 10.37 7.82
C ASN A 29 -23.54 10.08 8.51
N LYS A 30 -23.90 8.79 8.70
CA LYS A 30 -25.13 8.42 9.41
C LYS A 30 -24.96 8.46 10.94
N SER A 31 -23.73 8.21 11.41
CA SER A 31 -23.31 8.27 12.79
C SER A 31 -21.91 8.89 12.89
N GLU A 32 -21.81 10.03 13.60
CA GLU A 32 -20.53 10.71 13.81
C GLU A 32 -19.52 9.82 14.54
N ALA A 33 -19.98 9.01 15.50
CA ALA A 33 -19.15 8.06 16.23
C ALA A 33 -18.57 6.99 15.30
N ASN A 34 -19.40 6.39 14.44
CA ASN A 34 -18.95 5.36 13.49
C ASN A 34 -17.98 5.93 12.45
N CYS A 35 -18.23 7.17 11.99
CA CYS A 35 -17.31 7.88 11.11
C CYS A 35 -15.96 8.14 11.78
N ALA A 36 -15.95 8.58 13.05
CA ALA A 36 -14.72 8.80 13.81
C ALA A 36 -13.96 7.49 13.99
N THR A 37 -14.63 6.41 14.38
CA THR A 37 -14.03 5.07 14.47
C THR A 37 -13.41 4.65 13.14
N GLY A 38 -14.15 4.65 12.04
CA GLY A 38 -13.59 4.21 10.75
C GLY A 38 -12.40 5.06 10.27
N THR A 39 -12.48 6.39 10.43
CA THR A 39 -11.40 7.32 10.05
C THR A 39 -10.10 7.05 10.83
N ASN A 40 -10.23 6.76 12.13
CA ASN A 40 -9.10 6.48 12.98
C ASN A 40 -8.49 5.10 12.70
N GLN A 41 -9.31 4.10 12.41
CA GLN A 41 -8.86 2.70 12.43
C GLN A 41 -8.57 2.09 11.06
N PHE A 42 -9.25 2.52 9.99
CA PHE A 42 -9.04 1.91 8.67
C PHE A 42 -7.81 2.49 7.98
N LYS A 43 -7.02 1.60 7.37
CA LYS A 43 -5.78 1.94 6.68
C LYS A 43 -5.62 1.06 5.44
N ALA A 44 -4.94 1.61 4.44
CA ALA A 44 -4.51 0.88 3.27
C ALA A 44 -3.04 1.19 2.96
N LYS A 45 -2.34 0.24 2.35
CA LYS A 45 -0.96 0.39 1.88
C LYS A 45 -0.86 -0.13 0.45
N VAL A 46 -0.09 0.56 -0.39
CA VAL A 46 0.20 0.12 -1.76
C VAL A 46 1.66 -0.26 -1.88
N THR A 47 1.90 -1.45 -2.44
CA THR A 47 3.23 -1.98 -2.73
C THR A 47 3.26 -2.51 -4.15
N GLU A 48 4.40 -2.36 -4.81
CA GLU A 48 4.70 -3.12 -6.02
C GLU A 48 4.64 -4.62 -5.69
N HIS A 49 3.91 -5.38 -6.49
CA HIS A 49 3.81 -6.84 -6.33
C HIS A 49 4.73 -7.55 -7.33
N SER A 50 4.74 -7.07 -8.56
CA SER A 50 5.63 -7.46 -9.64
C SER A 50 5.80 -6.26 -10.59
N PRO A 51 6.67 -6.33 -11.62
CA PRO A 51 6.85 -5.22 -12.56
C PRO A 51 5.57 -4.77 -13.28
N THR A 52 4.53 -5.60 -13.33
CA THR A 52 3.25 -5.31 -13.98
C THR A 52 2.05 -5.39 -13.03
N GLN A 53 2.28 -5.50 -11.73
CA GLN A 53 1.21 -5.68 -10.75
C GLN A 53 1.43 -4.83 -9.49
N VAL A 54 0.33 -4.32 -8.97
CA VAL A 54 0.30 -3.58 -7.70
C VAL A 54 -0.59 -4.29 -6.70
N MET A 55 -0.23 -4.20 -5.42
CA MET A 55 -1.00 -4.76 -4.33
C MET A 55 -1.50 -3.67 -3.40
N PHE A 56 -2.81 -3.65 -3.17
CA PHE A 56 -3.49 -2.83 -2.17
C PHE A 56 -3.79 -3.69 -0.95
N LYS A 57 -3.13 -3.42 0.17
CA LYS A 57 -3.34 -4.11 1.45
C LYS A 57 -4.19 -3.27 2.38
N PHE A 58 -5.30 -3.81 2.86
CA PHE A 58 -6.27 -3.16 3.74
C PHE A 58 -6.24 -3.80 5.12
N PHE A 59 -6.29 -2.98 6.16
CA PHE A 59 -6.23 -3.43 7.55
C PHE A 59 -6.93 -2.45 8.49
N ASN A 60 -7.37 -2.96 9.63
CA ASN A 60 -7.99 -2.21 10.72
C ASN A 60 -7.01 -2.16 11.91
N VAL A 61 -6.53 -0.97 12.27
CA VAL A 61 -5.49 -0.80 13.30
C VAL A 61 -6.02 -0.50 14.70
N GLY A 62 -7.32 -0.23 14.85
CA GLY A 62 -7.87 0.23 16.14
C GLY A 62 -8.77 -0.81 16.80
N VAL A 63 -9.03 -0.63 18.08
CA VAL A 63 -9.64 -1.63 18.95
C VAL A 63 -11.17 -1.56 19.00
N ASP A 64 -11.75 -0.47 18.51
CA ASP A 64 -13.19 -0.27 18.54
C ASP A 64 -13.88 -1.21 17.53
N PRO A 65 -15.05 -1.79 17.89
CA PRO A 65 -15.80 -2.65 17.00
C PRO A 65 -16.01 -2.00 15.64
N SER A 66 -15.51 -2.65 14.59
CA SER A 66 -15.69 -2.26 13.20
C SER A 66 -15.08 -3.33 12.28
N SER A 67 -15.66 -3.52 11.11
CA SER A 67 -15.20 -4.52 10.14
C SER A 67 -15.24 -3.94 8.72
N ILE A 68 -14.14 -4.04 7.99
CA ILE A 68 -14.14 -3.76 6.54
C ILE A 68 -14.80 -4.95 5.86
N THR A 69 -15.94 -4.72 5.22
CA THR A 69 -16.76 -5.80 4.64
C THR A 69 -16.78 -5.79 3.12
N ARG A 70 -16.44 -4.65 2.54
CA ARG A 70 -16.38 -4.47 1.09
C ARG A 70 -15.44 -3.36 0.71
N ILE A 71 -14.71 -3.55 -0.38
CA ILE A 71 -13.76 -2.59 -0.93
C ILE A 71 -14.15 -2.33 -2.38
N TYR A 72 -14.08 -1.07 -2.79
CA TYR A 72 -14.46 -0.56 -4.09
C TYR A 72 -13.29 0.23 -4.68
N PHE A 73 -13.13 0.16 -5.98
CA PHE A 73 -12.18 0.95 -6.73
C PHE A 73 -12.96 1.77 -7.76
N GLU A 74 -12.52 3.00 -7.96
CA GLU A 74 -12.90 3.83 -9.09
C GLU A 74 -11.64 4.14 -9.89
N ASP A 75 -11.69 3.84 -11.17
CA ASP A 75 -10.62 4.11 -12.11
C ASP A 75 -11.21 4.40 -13.49
N THR A 76 -11.81 5.57 -13.64
CA THR A 76 -12.62 5.93 -14.82
C THR A 76 -11.85 6.76 -15.84
N ASP A 77 -10.98 7.66 -15.38
CA ASP A 77 -10.40 8.72 -16.20
C ASP A 77 -9.15 8.27 -16.95
N PHE A 78 -8.11 7.87 -16.22
CA PHE A 78 -6.81 7.48 -16.79
C PHE A 78 -6.68 5.98 -17.00
N LYS A 79 -7.48 5.16 -16.29
CA LYS A 79 -7.53 3.70 -16.39
C LYS A 79 -6.14 3.08 -16.28
N THR A 80 -5.64 3.02 -15.06
CA THR A 80 -4.33 2.42 -14.77
C THR A 80 -4.46 0.97 -14.29
N LEU A 81 -5.53 0.60 -13.61
CA LEU A 81 -5.81 -0.76 -13.15
C LEU A 81 -6.45 -1.62 -14.25
N GLY A 82 -5.93 -2.83 -14.40
CA GLY A 82 -6.49 -3.91 -15.20
C GLY A 82 -7.40 -4.82 -14.38
N ALA A 83 -7.32 -6.12 -14.62
CA ALA A 83 -8.08 -7.12 -13.88
C ALA A 83 -7.53 -7.33 -12.46
N ILE A 84 -8.39 -7.81 -11.55
CA ILE A 84 -7.94 -8.35 -10.26
C ILE A 84 -7.23 -9.68 -10.56
N ALA A 85 -5.92 -9.71 -10.34
CA ALA A 85 -5.07 -10.88 -10.54
C ALA A 85 -5.08 -11.83 -9.34
N GLY A 86 -5.42 -11.32 -8.14
CA GLY A 86 -5.50 -12.15 -6.94
C GLY A 86 -6.06 -11.44 -5.73
N ILE A 87 -6.56 -12.23 -4.78
CA ILE A 87 -6.99 -11.79 -3.45
C ILE A 87 -6.23 -12.65 -2.43
N ILE A 88 -5.54 -11.98 -1.51
CA ILE A 88 -4.77 -12.60 -0.44
C ILE A 88 -5.49 -12.29 0.87
N ASN A 89 -6.11 -13.31 1.46
CA ASN A 89 -6.75 -13.22 2.76
C ASN A 89 -5.77 -13.65 3.86
N SER A 90 -5.74 -12.91 4.97
CA SER A 90 -5.13 -13.42 6.21
C SER A 90 -6.03 -14.50 6.85
N ALA A 91 -5.56 -15.11 7.94
CA ALA A 91 -6.44 -15.89 8.81
C ALA A 91 -7.63 -15.04 9.28
N GLY A 92 -8.83 -15.65 9.41
CA GLY A 92 -10.07 -14.98 9.83
C GLY A 92 -10.79 -14.20 8.73
N VAL A 93 -10.06 -13.75 7.69
CA VAL A 93 -10.59 -12.94 6.59
C VAL A 93 -10.96 -13.83 5.41
N ASN A 94 -12.08 -13.53 4.73
CA ASN A 94 -12.46 -14.26 3.52
C ASN A 94 -13.14 -13.32 2.50
N PHE A 95 -12.35 -12.72 1.62
CA PHE A 95 -12.84 -11.93 0.50
C PHE A 95 -12.78 -12.71 -0.82
N SER A 96 -13.79 -12.46 -1.65
CA SER A 96 -13.83 -12.89 -3.03
C SER A 96 -14.27 -11.74 -3.95
N THR A 97 -14.05 -11.91 -5.25
CA THR A 97 -14.55 -10.97 -6.25
C THR A 97 -16.07 -11.07 -6.30
N THR A 98 -16.75 -9.92 -6.29
CA THR A 98 -18.15 -9.89 -6.71
C THR A 98 -18.20 -9.83 -8.22
N ALA A 99 -19.16 -10.51 -8.86
CA ALA A 99 -19.36 -10.43 -10.30
C ALA A 99 -19.36 -8.95 -10.75
N PRO A 100 -18.65 -8.60 -11.85
CA PRO A 100 -18.58 -7.23 -12.34
C PRO A 100 -20.00 -6.68 -12.56
N GLY A 101 -20.33 -5.54 -11.95
CA GLY A 101 -21.44 -4.71 -12.42
C GLY A 101 -22.49 -4.24 -11.42
N ASN A 102 -22.71 -4.84 -10.25
CA ASN A 102 -23.98 -4.59 -9.53
C ASN A 102 -23.88 -4.12 -8.07
N SER A 103 -22.81 -3.46 -7.65
CA SER A 103 -22.93 -2.71 -6.40
C SER A 103 -22.07 -1.46 -6.38
N ASN A 104 -22.78 -0.34 -6.26
CA ASN A 104 -22.19 0.94 -5.95
C ASN A 104 -21.80 0.99 -4.49
N LEU A 105 -20.75 1.75 -4.19
CA LEU A 105 -20.40 2.16 -2.83
C LEU A 105 -21.63 2.84 -2.18
N PRO A 106 -22.15 2.36 -1.03
CA PRO A 106 -23.23 3.04 -0.34
C PRO A 106 -22.83 4.48 0.01
N GLY A 107 -23.70 5.44 -0.28
CA GLY A 107 -23.37 6.87 -0.13
C GLY A 107 -22.43 7.43 -1.20
N GLY A 108 -21.84 6.61 -2.08
CA GLY A 108 -20.87 7.04 -3.11
C GLY A 108 -21.38 8.14 -4.04
N LYS A 109 -22.70 8.23 -4.26
CA LYS A 109 -23.31 9.32 -5.05
C LYS A 109 -23.03 10.72 -4.50
N SER A 110 -22.84 10.88 -3.18
CA SER A 110 -22.55 12.19 -2.57
C SER A 110 -21.17 12.75 -2.97
N VAL A 111 -20.27 11.89 -3.45
CA VAL A 111 -18.91 12.23 -3.86
C VAL A 111 -18.62 11.79 -5.31
N ASP A 112 -19.68 11.53 -6.09
CA ASP A 112 -19.63 11.05 -7.48
C ASP A 112 -18.70 9.83 -7.65
N PHE A 113 -18.78 8.85 -6.74
CA PHE A 113 -17.94 7.64 -6.79
C PHE A 113 -18.54 6.59 -7.74
N GLN A 114 -17.80 6.24 -8.78
CA GLN A 114 -18.14 5.29 -9.84
C GLN A 114 -17.33 4.00 -9.67
N THR A 115 -17.98 2.94 -9.17
CA THR A 115 -17.31 1.67 -8.96
C THR A 115 -16.93 1.00 -10.28
N THR A 116 -15.63 0.80 -10.51
CA THR A 116 -15.08 0.03 -11.64
C THR A 116 -14.71 -1.39 -11.25
N ALA A 117 -14.31 -1.61 -9.99
CA ALA A 117 -14.06 -2.94 -9.43
C ALA A 117 -14.47 -3.00 -7.96
N SER A 118 -14.85 -4.19 -7.46
CA SER A 118 -15.10 -4.39 -6.03
C SER A 118 -14.88 -5.83 -5.58
N VAL A 119 -14.55 -5.97 -4.31
CA VAL A 119 -14.37 -7.25 -3.61
C VAL A 119 -15.13 -7.21 -2.29
N ARG A 120 -15.69 -8.34 -1.87
CA ARG A 120 -16.57 -8.43 -0.71
C ARG A 120 -16.17 -9.60 0.18
N ALA A 121 -16.28 -9.40 1.49
CA ALA A 121 -16.19 -10.48 2.45
C ALA A 121 -17.38 -11.46 2.29
N GLU A 122 -17.11 -12.74 2.19
CA GLU A 122 -18.11 -13.80 2.28
C GLU A 122 -18.65 -13.85 3.71
N ASN A 123 -19.97 -13.94 3.90
CA ASN A 123 -20.61 -13.79 5.22
C ASN A 123 -20.08 -12.57 6.00
N PRO A 124 -20.32 -11.34 5.50
CA PRO A 124 -19.52 -10.15 5.78
C PRO A 124 -19.56 -9.59 7.21
N VAL A 125 -20.41 -10.11 8.08
CA VAL A 125 -20.43 -9.70 9.50
C VAL A 125 -19.47 -10.63 10.25
N ARG A 126 -18.85 -10.17 11.35
CA ARG A 126 -17.88 -10.95 12.13
C ARG A 126 -18.18 -12.46 12.11
N PRO A 127 -17.18 -13.31 11.79
CA PRO A 127 -15.75 -12.99 11.78
C PRO A 127 -15.14 -12.58 10.42
N SER A 128 -15.82 -12.75 9.29
CA SER A 128 -15.12 -12.89 7.98
C SER A 128 -14.64 -11.60 7.28
N GLY A 129 -14.97 -10.42 7.81
CA GLY A 129 -14.41 -9.13 7.35
C GLY A 129 -13.04 -8.83 7.94
N VAL A 130 -12.42 -7.70 7.59
CA VAL A 130 -11.16 -7.28 8.23
C VAL A 130 -11.45 -6.56 9.54
N ASN A 131 -11.14 -7.19 10.65
CA ASN A 131 -11.31 -6.66 12.00
C ASN A 131 -9.96 -6.34 12.64
N ASN A 132 -10.00 -5.91 13.90
CA ASN A 132 -8.86 -6.00 14.79
C ASN A 132 -9.22 -7.04 15.85
N ASP A 133 -8.44 -8.13 15.95
CA ASP A 133 -8.54 -9.04 17.09
C ASP A 133 -7.58 -8.53 18.18
N PRO A 134 -8.08 -7.87 19.24
CA PRO A 134 -7.24 -7.40 20.33
C PRO A 134 -6.57 -8.55 21.12
N ASN A 135 -6.98 -9.80 20.92
CA ASN A 135 -6.32 -10.97 21.50
C ASN A 135 -5.12 -11.47 20.67
N ALA A 136 -4.87 -10.89 19.49
CA ALA A 136 -3.64 -11.12 18.72
C ALA A 136 -2.47 -10.33 19.34
N ILE A 137 -2.07 -10.69 20.56
CA ILE A 137 -0.94 -10.09 21.28
C ILE A 137 0.33 -10.21 20.43
N GLY A 138 0.98 -9.08 20.12
CA GLY A 138 2.38 -9.02 19.66
C GLY A 138 2.64 -8.99 18.14
N THR A 139 1.64 -8.75 17.30
CA THR A 139 1.81 -8.71 15.82
C THR A 139 1.13 -7.45 15.24
N PRO A 140 1.56 -6.89 14.08
CA PRO A 140 0.79 -5.85 13.37
C PRO A 140 -0.64 -6.36 13.10
N PRO A 141 -1.64 -5.51 12.77
CA PRO A 141 -3.05 -5.92 12.68
C PRO A 141 -3.15 -7.28 12.00
N SER A 142 -3.60 -8.27 12.77
CA SER A 142 -3.48 -9.69 12.43
C SER A 142 -4.31 -10.02 11.19
N GLU A 143 -5.43 -9.30 11.04
CA GLU A 143 -6.33 -9.45 9.91
C GLU A 143 -6.05 -8.41 8.81
N PHE A 144 -5.97 -8.90 7.58
CA PHE A 144 -5.88 -8.07 6.39
C PHE A 144 -6.50 -8.78 5.18
N VAL A 145 -6.86 -7.98 4.19
CA VAL A 145 -7.04 -8.45 2.81
C VAL A 145 -6.10 -7.66 1.91
N ALA A 146 -5.44 -8.34 0.96
CA ALA A 146 -4.66 -7.70 -0.08
C ALA A 146 -5.23 -8.01 -1.46
N ILE A 147 -5.43 -6.98 -2.27
CA ILE A 147 -5.98 -7.07 -3.62
C ILE A 147 -4.87 -6.78 -4.60
N VAL A 148 -4.55 -7.75 -5.44
CA VAL A 148 -3.53 -7.63 -6.48
C VAL A 148 -4.23 -7.31 -7.79
N PHE A 149 -3.84 -6.20 -8.41
CA PHE A 149 -4.28 -5.80 -9.73
C PHE A 149 -3.15 -5.96 -10.73
N ASP A 150 -3.49 -6.42 -11.93
CA ASP A 150 -2.68 -6.11 -13.10
C ASP A 150 -2.71 -4.60 -13.34
N VAL A 151 -1.60 -4.04 -13.80
CA VAL A 151 -1.56 -2.66 -14.31
C VAL A 151 -1.65 -2.72 -15.83
N LEU A 152 -2.48 -1.85 -16.41
CA LEU A 152 -2.64 -1.79 -17.86
C LEU A 152 -1.30 -1.48 -18.54
N PRO A 153 -1.03 -2.04 -19.74
CA PRO A 153 0.21 -1.79 -20.44
C PRO A 153 0.33 -0.32 -20.89
N GLY A 154 1.55 0.15 -21.12
CA GLY A 154 1.82 1.50 -21.63
C GLY A 154 2.52 2.42 -20.63
N PHE A 155 2.68 2.00 -19.38
CA PHE A 155 3.46 2.72 -18.37
C PHE A 155 4.88 2.15 -18.29
N SER A 156 5.88 3.04 -18.37
CA SER A 156 7.28 2.68 -18.12
C SER A 156 7.56 2.36 -16.65
N ASP A 157 6.74 2.89 -15.74
CA ASP A 157 6.76 2.61 -14.31
C ASP A 157 5.33 2.37 -13.79
N PRO A 158 4.82 1.13 -13.89
CA PRO A 158 3.45 0.78 -13.50
C PRO A 158 3.08 1.15 -12.06
N PHE A 159 3.99 0.95 -11.11
CA PHE A 159 3.75 1.32 -9.71
C PHE A 159 3.57 2.84 -9.54
N ASN A 160 4.47 3.64 -10.13
CA ASN A 160 4.38 5.10 -10.00
C ASN A 160 3.18 5.69 -10.75
N ALA A 161 2.72 5.05 -11.83
CA ALA A 161 1.47 5.43 -12.49
C ALA A 161 0.28 5.30 -11.53
N VAL A 162 0.14 4.15 -10.85
CA VAL A 162 -0.91 3.89 -9.85
C VAL A 162 -0.86 4.90 -8.70
N VAL A 163 0.34 5.16 -8.15
CA VAL A 163 0.49 6.13 -7.07
C VAL A 163 0.13 7.54 -7.53
N THR A 164 0.50 7.91 -8.76
CA THR A 164 0.17 9.23 -9.31
C THR A 164 -1.33 9.43 -9.40
N ASP A 165 -2.07 8.42 -9.87
CA ASP A 165 -3.52 8.52 -10.01
C ASP A 165 -4.24 8.53 -8.65
N LEU A 166 -3.76 7.73 -7.69
CA LEU A 166 -4.23 7.78 -6.30
C LEU A 166 -4.09 9.17 -5.68
N ARG A 167 -2.97 9.84 -5.96
CA ARG A 167 -2.68 11.19 -5.44
C ARG A 167 -3.46 12.29 -6.13
N ARG A 168 -3.77 12.11 -7.42
CA ARG A 168 -4.61 13.03 -8.20
C ARG A 168 -6.10 12.83 -7.93
N GLY A 169 -6.48 11.69 -7.33
CA GLY A 169 -7.87 11.31 -7.12
C GLY A 169 -8.54 10.79 -8.40
N THR A 170 -7.77 10.49 -9.45
CA THR A 170 -8.25 9.85 -10.69
C THR A 170 -8.35 8.32 -10.54
N LEU A 171 -7.67 7.78 -9.53
CA LEU A 171 -7.92 6.48 -8.94
C LEU A 171 -8.35 6.70 -7.49
N ARG A 172 -9.54 6.23 -7.12
CA ARG A 172 -10.05 6.30 -5.74
C ARG A 172 -10.37 4.91 -5.21
N VAL A 173 -10.23 4.77 -3.89
CA VAL A 173 -10.51 3.53 -3.15
C VAL A 173 -11.59 3.83 -2.12
N GLY A 174 -12.71 3.14 -2.25
CA GLY A 174 -13.83 3.18 -1.34
C GLY A 174 -13.93 1.93 -0.47
N MET A 175 -14.62 2.02 0.66
CA MET A 175 -14.97 0.87 1.48
C MET A 175 -16.34 1.03 2.13
N HIS A 176 -17.01 -0.10 2.35
CA HIS A 176 -18.19 -0.18 3.20
C HIS A 176 -17.86 -1.03 4.43
N ALA A 177 -17.99 -0.40 5.60
CA ALA A 177 -17.72 -1.02 6.88
C ALA A 177 -19.01 -1.22 7.68
N GLN A 178 -19.06 -2.30 8.44
CA GLN A 178 -20.20 -2.71 9.26
C GLN A 178 -19.70 -3.20 10.63
N GLY A 179 -20.63 -3.52 11.52
CA GLY A 179 -20.30 -4.10 12.82
C GLY A 179 -19.67 -3.10 13.78
N PHE A 180 -20.07 -1.82 13.65
CA PHE A 180 -19.77 -0.80 14.64
C PHE A 180 -20.42 -1.10 15.99
N SER A 181 -20.06 -0.37 17.04
CA SER A 181 -20.57 -0.60 18.41
C SER A 181 -22.09 -0.52 18.53
N ASP A 182 -22.73 0.31 17.71
CA ASP A 182 -24.19 0.45 17.57
C ASP A 182 -24.82 -0.57 16.60
N GLY A 183 -24.03 -1.49 16.05
CA GLY A 183 -24.45 -2.43 15.00
C GLY A 183 -24.59 -1.80 13.60
N GLY A 184 -24.25 -0.52 13.46
CA GLY A 184 -24.43 0.27 12.25
C GLY A 184 -23.40 -0.01 11.16
N SER A 185 -23.46 0.83 10.11
CA SER A 185 -22.56 0.76 8.96
C SER A 185 -22.27 2.15 8.40
N GLU A 186 -21.04 2.35 7.93
CA GLU A 186 -20.58 3.58 7.30
C GLU A 186 -19.74 3.26 6.06
N SER A 187 -19.69 4.22 5.14
CA SER A 187 -18.88 4.14 3.93
C SER A 187 -17.82 5.23 3.92
N PHE A 188 -16.67 4.90 3.33
CA PHE A 188 -15.48 5.76 3.36
C PHE A 188 -14.79 5.76 2.00
N VAL A 189 -14.06 6.83 1.71
CA VAL A 189 -13.17 6.98 0.54
C VAL A 189 -11.78 7.39 1.02
N ASN A 190 -10.72 6.95 0.35
CA ASN A 190 -9.36 7.27 0.74
C ASN A 190 -9.14 8.79 0.84
N GLY A 191 -8.40 9.19 1.87
CA GLY A 191 -7.94 10.57 2.01
C GLY A 191 -6.67 10.83 1.20
N ALA A 192 -5.91 11.84 1.63
CA ALA A 192 -4.63 12.18 1.04
C ALA A 192 -3.66 10.98 1.05
N VAL A 193 -3.04 10.73 -0.10
CA VAL A 193 -2.10 9.62 -0.32
C VAL A 193 -0.65 10.14 -0.22
N PRO A 194 0.18 9.60 0.70
CA PRO A 194 1.57 10.04 0.89
C PRO A 194 2.48 9.75 -0.32
N GLU A 195 3.61 10.45 -0.39
CA GLU A 195 4.65 10.21 -1.38
C GLU A 195 5.33 8.83 -1.20
N PRO A 196 5.81 8.19 -2.28
CA PRO A 196 6.64 6.98 -2.18
C PRO A 196 7.91 7.19 -1.36
N ILE A 197 8.25 6.19 -0.56
CA ILE A 197 9.56 6.15 0.12
C ILE A 197 10.55 5.55 -0.88
N THR A 198 11.46 6.38 -1.40
CA THR A 198 12.65 5.88 -2.12
C THR A 198 13.81 5.82 -1.13
N THR A 199 14.17 4.63 -0.66
CA THR A 199 15.42 4.44 0.09
C THR A 199 16.57 4.59 -0.89
N VAL A 200 17.03 5.82 -1.12
CA VAL A 200 18.30 6.06 -1.82
C VAL A 200 19.39 5.51 -0.91
N GLY A 201 19.97 4.37 -1.30
CA GLY A 201 21.11 3.81 -0.61
C GLY A 201 22.20 4.87 -0.53
N SER A 202 22.48 5.33 0.69
CA SER A 202 23.52 6.30 0.99
C SER A 202 24.87 5.76 0.52
N GLY A 203 25.23 6.07 -0.73
CA GLY A 203 26.56 5.94 -1.27
C GLY A 203 27.50 6.96 -0.63
N ILE A 204 27.74 6.84 0.68
CA ILE A 204 28.92 7.41 1.34
C ILE A 204 30.10 6.51 0.94
N ALA A 205 30.53 6.62 -0.32
CA ALA A 205 31.70 5.91 -0.83
C ALA A 205 32.56 6.80 -1.74
N LEU A 206 32.57 8.12 -1.51
CA LEU A 206 33.43 9.07 -2.24
C LEU A 206 34.19 10.04 -1.31
N GLY A 207 34.44 9.64 -0.05
CA GLY A 207 34.90 10.59 0.98
C GLY A 207 36.26 10.37 1.63
N PHE A 208 36.93 9.21 1.50
CA PHE A 208 38.10 8.92 2.35
C PHE A 208 39.37 8.40 1.65
N GLY A 209 39.36 8.21 0.32
CA GLY A 209 40.56 7.75 -0.42
C GLY A 209 41.53 8.86 -0.86
N ALA A 210 41.11 10.13 -0.90
CA ALA A 210 41.86 11.20 -1.54
C ALA A 210 42.67 12.11 -0.58
N LEU A 211 42.78 11.77 0.71
CA LEU A 211 43.52 12.59 1.70
C LEU A 211 44.84 11.98 2.19
N MET A 212 45.42 11.03 1.45
CA MET A 212 46.72 10.41 1.77
C MET A 212 47.80 10.61 0.68
N THR A 213 47.87 11.80 0.06
CA THR A 213 49.02 12.16 -0.78
C THR A 213 49.62 13.56 -0.54
N ARG A 214 49.03 14.41 0.30
CA ARG A 214 49.61 15.76 0.54
C ARG A 214 50.74 15.85 1.56
N LYS A 215 51.03 14.80 2.35
CA LYS A 215 52.11 14.83 3.35
C LYS A 215 53.50 14.41 2.86
N ARG A 216 53.64 13.85 1.65
CA ARG A 216 54.97 13.43 1.13
C ARG A 216 55.78 14.53 0.43
N ASN A 217 55.18 15.68 0.09
CA ASN A 217 55.89 16.78 -0.59
C ASN A 217 56.38 17.90 0.35
N LEU A 218 55.91 17.95 1.60
CA LEU A 218 56.41 18.91 2.60
C LEU A 218 57.72 18.45 3.27
N ALA A 219 57.97 17.13 3.33
CA ALA A 219 59.24 16.60 3.84
C ALA A 219 60.41 16.87 2.88
N LYS A 220 60.18 16.86 1.55
CA LYS A 220 61.24 17.15 0.56
C LYS A 220 61.64 18.63 0.49
N ARG A 221 60.78 19.56 0.91
CA ARG A 221 61.09 21.01 0.92
C ARG A 221 61.89 21.47 2.14
N LYS A 222 61.89 20.70 3.24
CA LYS A 222 62.71 21.02 4.43
C LYS A 222 64.15 20.49 4.36
N ALA A 223 64.45 19.55 3.47
CA ALA A 223 65.81 19.01 3.28
C ALA A 223 66.65 19.76 2.22
N ALA A 224 66.08 20.76 1.52
CA ALA A 224 66.79 21.55 0.51
C ALA A 224 67.16 22.97 0.99
N LYS A 225 67.09 23.23 2.30
CA LYS A 225 67.40 24.53 2.90
C LYS A 225 68.22 24.45 4.19
N ALA A 226 68.95 23.36 4.39
CA ALA A 226 69.98 23.18 5.41
C ALA A 226 71.27 22.74 4.72
#